data_AF-A0A4Y8CF65-F1
#
_entry.id   AF-A0A4Y8CF65-F1
#
_cell.length_a   1.000
_cell.length_b   1.000
_cell.length_c   1.000
_cell.angle_alpha   90.00
_cell.angle_beta   90.00
_cell.angle_gamma   90.00
#
_symmetry.space_group_name_H-M   'P 1'
#
loop_
_entity.id
_entity.type
_entity.pdbx_description
1 polymer ?
#
loop_
_entity_poly.entity_id
_entity_poly.type
_entity_poly.pdbx_seq_one_letter_code
_entity_poly.pdbx_strand_id
1 'polypeptide(L)' 'AEPLTIAIIMVIARNCATFISPVVPATLLGCGLAEVNIKDHIKRSFFYIWGISIICLIFAEVAGII' A
#
# COMPACT_ATOMS: atom_id res chain seq x y z
N ALA A 1 4.68 -3.66 23.31
CA ALA A 1 5.09 -3.52 21.91
C ALA A 1 6.06 -2.37 21.84
N GLU A 2 7.31 -2.64 21.47
CA GLU A 2 8.35 -1.63 21.39
C GLU A 2 7.89 -0.52 20.41
N PRO A 3 7.97 0.78 20.78
CA PRO A 3 7.51 1.88 19.92
C PRO A 3 8.24 1.90 18.56
N LEU A 4 9.43 1.33 18.51
CA LEU A 4 10.23 1.14 17.30
C LEU A 4 9.55 0.19 16.30
N THR A 5 9.01 -0.94 16.78
CA THR A 5 8.29 -1.92 15.96
C THR A 5 7.03 -1.29 15.34
N ILE A 6 6.27 -0.50 16.12
CA ILE A 6 5.10 0.21 15.61
C ILE A 6 5.49 1.27 14.58
N ALA A 7 6.58 2.00 14.79
CA ALA A 7 7.09 2.98 13.84
C ALA A 7 7.49 2.32 12.51
N ILE A 8 8.15 1.17 12.54
CA ILE A 8 8.52 0.42 11.33
C ILE A 8 7.26 -0.04 10.56
N ILE A 9 6.30 -0.64 11.25
CA ILE A 9 5.04 -1.08 10.64
C ILE A 9 4.31 0.10 9.97
N MET A 10 4.23 1.25 10.64
CA MET A 10 3.56 2.45 10.15
C MET A 10 4.22 3.02 8.90
N VAL A 11 5.56 3.05 8.84
CA VAL A 11 6.30 3.53 7.65
C VAL A 11 6.07 2.63 6.44
N ILE A 12 6.08 1.32 6.64
CA ILE A 12 5.85 0.35 5.56
C ILE A 12 4.40 0.43 5.07
N ALA A 13 3.42 0.43 5.98
CA ALA A 13 2.01 0.55 5.65
C ALA A 13 1.69 1.86 4.90
N ARG A 14 2.32 2.97 5.30
CA ARG A 14 2.18 4.27 4.61
C ARG A 14 2.69 4.21 3.18
N ASN A 15 3.83 3.57 2.93
CA ASN A 15 4.36 3.41 1.57
C ASN A 15 3.42 2.60 0.68
N CYS A 16 2.86 1.49 1.17
CA CYS A 16 1.90 0.69 0.40
C CYS A 16 0.57 1.43 0.15
N ALA A 17 0.06 2.18 1.13
CA ALA A 17 -1.20 2.93 1.01
C ALA A 17 -1.12 4.10 0.02
N THR A 18 0.07 4.70 -0.14
CA THR A 18 0.31 5.83 -1.03
C THR A 18 0.09 5.46 -2.51
N PHE A 19 0.29 4.18 -2.90
CA PHE A 19 0.14 3.71 -4.28
C PHE A 19 -1.30 3.60 -4.80
N ILE A 20 -2.30 3.53 -3.91
CA ILE A 20 -3.73 3.41 -4.31
C ILE A 20 -4.51 4.68 -4.07
N SER A 21 -3.95 5.58 -3.26
CA SER A 21 -4.64 6.78 -2.87
C SER A 21 -4.83 7.67 -4.11
N PRO A 22 -6.08 8.04 -4.46
CA PRO A 22 -6.36 9.00 -5.54
C PRO A 22 -5.89 10.42 -5.20
N VAL A 23 -5.48 10.64 -3.94
CA VAL A 23 -4.99 11.92 -3.45
C VAL A 23 -3.49 12.10 -3.75
N VAL A 24 -2.84 11.07 -4.27
CA VAL A 24 -1.41 11.08 -4.65
C VAL A 24 -1.30 11.35 -6.15
N PRO A 25 -0.50 12.34 -6.57
CA PRO A 25 -0.42 12.76 -7.98
C PRO A 25 0.10 11.65 -8.89
N ALA A 26 0.97 10.76 -8.40
CA ALA A 26 1.48 9.64 -9.18
C ALA A 26 0.35 8.68 -9.66
N THR A 27 -0.64 8.42 -8.82
CA THR A 27 -1.79 7.56 -9.14
C THR A 27 -2.70 8.22 -10.18
N LEU A 28 -2.92 9.52 -10.04
CA LEU A 28 -3.70 10.32 -10.99
C LEU A 28 -3.00 10.42 -12.36
N LEU A 29 -1.69 10.64 -12.37
CA LEU A 29 -0.88 10.67 -13.59
C LEU A 29 -0.83 9.31 -14.27
N GLY A 30 -0.63 8.22 -13.52
CA GLY A 30 -0.62 6.87 -14.07
C GLY A 30 -1.96 6.46 -14.68
N CYS A 31 -3.08 6.72 -13.98
CA CYS A 31 -4.41 6.48 -14.53
C CYS A 31 -4.70 7.37 -15.75
N GLY A 32 -4.29 8.65 -15.71
CA GLY A 32 -4.48 9.60 -16.80
C GLY A 32 -3.67 9.23 -18.06
N LEU A 33 -2.44 8.73 -17.90
CA LEU A 33 -1.58 8.25 -18.98
C LEU A 33 -2.04 6.92 -19.58
N ALA A 34 -2.66 6.06 -18.77
CA ALA A 34 -3.19 4.78 -19.22
C ALA A 34 -4.64 4.86 -19.73
N GLU A 35 -5.25 6.06 -19.82
CA GLU A 35 -6.64 6.31 -20.24
C GLU A 35 -7.69 5.44 -19.52
N VAL A 36 -7.38 4.99 -18.31
CA VAL A 36 -8.22 4.09 -17.52
C VAL A 36 -9.02 4.86 -16.48
N ASN A 37 -10.28 4.46 -16.29
CA ASN A 37 -11.15 5.09 -15.32
C ASN A 37 -10.61 4.87 -13.90
N ILE A 38 -10.25 5.96 -13.19
CA ILE A 38 -9.71 5.94 -11.83
C ILE A 38 -10.58 5.10 -10.87
N LYS A 39 -11.90 5.10 -11.09
CA LYS A 39 -12.84 4.28 -10.30
C LYS A 39 -12.59 2.78 -10.42
N ASP A 40 -12.36 2.25 -11.61
CA ASP A 40 -12.17 0.81 -11.82
C ASP A 40 -10.77 0.35 -11.37
N HIS A 41 -9.77 1.21 -11.54
CA HIS A 41 -8.42 0.94 -11.05
C HIS A 41 -8.37 0.79 -9.53
N ILE A 42 -9.02 1.70 -8.79
CA ILE A 42 -9.06 1.63 -7.32
C ILE A 42 -9.87 0.42 -6.87
N LYS A 43 -11.02 0.15 -7.52
CA LYS A 43 -11.89 -0.98 -7.15
C LYS A 43 -11.19 -2.33 -7.34
N ARG A 44 -10.36 -2.47 -8.38
CA ARG A 44 -9.55 -3.66 -8.62
C ARG A 44 -8.34 -3.74 -7.70
N SER A 45 -7.66 -2.63 -7.47
CA SER A 45 -6.44 -2.59 -6.67
C SER A 45 -6.67 -2.63 -5.15
N PHE A 46 -7.86 -2.33 -4.66
CA PHE A 46 -8.21 -2.44 -3.24
C PHE A 46 -8.00 -3.88 -2.73
N PHE A 47 -8.37 -4.89 -3.52
CA PHE A 47 -8.18 -6.29 -3.17
C PHE A 47 -6.69 -6.70 -3.20
N TYR A 48 -5.92 -6.15 -4.15
CA TYR A 48 -4.47 -6.36 -4.23
C TYR A 48 -3.73 -5.77 -3.03
N ILE A 49 -4.12 -4.58 -2.57
CA ILE A 49 -3.49 -3.96 -1.39
C ILE A 49 -3.82 -4.70 -0.11
N TRP A 50 -5.06 -5.18 0.02
CA TRP A 50 -5.43 -5.99 1.15
C TRP A 50 -4.53 -7.24 1.24
N GLY A 51 -4.28 -7.91 0.11
CA GLY A 51 -3.34 -9.04 0.04
C GLY A 51 -1.89 -8.66 0.32
N ILE A 52 -1.39 -7.57 -0.28
CA ILE A 52 -0.03 -7.06 -0.06
C ILE A 52 0.23 -6.71 1.41
N SER A 53 -0.75 -6.13 2.10
CA SER A 53 -0.64 -5.80 3.53
C SER A 53 -0.39 -7.05 4.37
N ILE A 54 -1.12 -8.14 4.10
CA ILE A 54 -0.96 -9.42 4.80
C ILE A 54 0.41 -10.04 4.49
N ILE A 55 0.83 -10.03 3.23
CA ILE A 55 2.15 -10.53 2.82
C ILE A 55 3.27 -9.76 3.51
N CYS A 56 3.14 -8.43 3.61
CA CYS A 56 4.11 -7.59 4.27
C CYS A 56 4.20 -7.87 5.78
N LEU A 57 3.07 -8.18 6.41
CA LEU A 57 3.01 -8.54 7.83
C LEU A 57 3.71 -9.89 8.09
N ILE A 58 3.48 -10.88 7.21
CA ILE A 58 4.18 -12.17 7.25
C ILE A 58 5.68 -11.98 7.01
N PHE A 59 6.07 -11.10 6.09
CA PHE A 59 7.48 -10.86 5.78
C PHE A 59 8.21 -10.18 6.94
N ALA A 60 7.55 -9.25 7.65
CA ALA A 60 8.09 -8.59 8.82
C ALA A 60 8.28 -9.57 10.00
N GLU A 61 7.35 -10.52 10.17
CA GLU A 61 7.47 -11.64 11.11
C GLU A 61 8.66 -12.56 10.76
N VAL A 62 8.78 -12.97 9.49
CA VAL A 62 9.88 -13.85 9.03
C VAL A 62 11.24 -13.16 9.10
N ALA A 63 11.29 -11.84 8.88
CA ALA A 63 12.51 -11.04 9.00
C ALA A 63 12.90 -10.79 10.48
N GLY A 64 12.07 -11.15 11.46
CA GLY A 64 12.34 -10.97 12.90
C GLY A 64 12.34 -9.51 13.35
N ILE A 65 11.62 -8.64 12.63
CA ILE A 65 11.53 -7.19 12.92
C ILE A 65 10.39 -6.90 13.92
N ILE A 66 9.37 -7.76 13.90
CA ILE A 66 8.21 -7.82 14.80
C ILE A 66 8.35 -9.10 15.61
#